data_AF-A0A929FQ27-F1
#
_entry.id   AF-A0A929FQ27-F1
#
_cell.length_a   1.000
_cell.length_b   1.000
_cell.length_c   1.000
_cell.angle_alpha   90.00
_cell.angle_beta   90.00
_cell.angle_gamma   90.00
#
_symmetry.space_group_name_H-M   'P 1'
#
loop_
_entity.id
_entity.type
_entity.pdbx_description
1 polymer ?
#
loop_
_entity_poly.entity_id
_entity_poly.type
_entity_poly.pdbx_seq_one_letter_code
_entity_poly.pdbx_strand_id
1 'polypeptide(L)'
;MQPETQQLLDTLEVLTDELRFCVPRENNAFHYITPFRWDVEAQGEPNALNLLKFKGSDQFMKFERLVQPTDAEVAIANWQAIERRGTPIEDNDYALEVFEEVNQQEGILNQETQAKRAAAYQSLLQLLKSELQELQTYRFSRSLNFSHEQYQIYVLLGKTQDNDWICLASTVPKQTKIKDQEISRSFEREFSVSQVSGAHTSAIVSRIEEILAELPPLKTYGVYDVGYKYTYEHKLICKAAPTRELAFEKAADLVEIGRFKGFYPDEDYFREEVHYDYEYEEREMELDEFYLRYQNLNQFLTQNLTNILVYRLSFWDWDYIYILGQTQAGDWLGVETTNEFVFNP
;
A
#
# COMPACT_ATOMS: atom_id res chain seq x y z
N MET A 1 -26.29 -8.33 8.53
CA MET A 1 -26.41 -6.98 7.95
C MET A 1 -27.81 -6.45 8.19
N GLN A 2 -27.92 -5.19 8.62
CA GLN A 2 -29.21 -4.55 8.83
C GLN A 2 -29.88 -4.21 7.48
N PRO A 3 -31.22 -4.22 7.38
CA PRO A 3 -31.93 -3.86 6.14
C PRO A 3 -31.56 -2.46 5.61
N GLU A 4 -31.31 -1.50 6.50
CA GLU A 4 -30.90 -0.15 6.14
C GLU A 4 -29.53 -0.11 5.44
N THR A 5 -28.57 -0.91 5.92
CA THR A 5 -27.26 -1.04 5.29
C THR A 5 -27.35 -1.70 3.91
N GLN A 6 -28.25 -2.67 3.72
CA GLN A 6 -28.50 -3.26 2.39
C GLN A 6 -29.00 -2.20 1.42
N GLN A 7 -29.96 -1.37 1.83
CA GLN A 7 -30.48 -0.31 0.96
C GLN A 7 -29.39 0.70 0.55
N LEU A 8 -28.47 1.03 1.47
CA LEU A 8 -27.33 1.88 1.14
C LEU A 8 -26.37 1.21 0.15
N LEU A 9 -26.10 -0.08 0.31
CA LEU A 9 -25.29 -0.85 -0.62
C LEU A 9 -25.93 -0.92 -2.01
N ASP A 10 -27.23 -1.22 -2.10
CA ASP A 10 -27.99 -1.26 -3.36
C ASP A 10 -27.96 0.10 -4.08
N THR A 11 -28.05 1.20 -3.32
CA THR A 11 -27.93 2.56 -3.88
C THR A 11 -26.52 2.81 -4.42
N LEU A 12 -25.50 2.34 -3.70
CA LEU A 12 -24.11 2.50 -4.10
C LEU A 12 -23.78 1.71 -5.36
N GLU A 13 -24.34 0.50 -5.52
CA GLU A 13 -24.27 -0.29 -6.76
C GLU A 13 -24.77 0.51 -7.96
N VAL A 14 -25.91 1.19 -7.85
CA VAL A 14 -26.45 2.04 -8.92
C VAL A 14 -25.56 3.25 -9.20
N LEU A 15 -25.05 3.91 -8.16
CA LEU A 15 -24.21 5.11 -8.34
C LEU A 15 -22.87 4.79 -9.01
N THR A 16 -22.32 3.60 -8.72
CA THR A 16 -21.01 3.16 -9.20
C THR A 16 -21.06 2.32 -10.46
N ASP A 17 -22.24 2.02 -11.01
CA ASP A 17 -22.42 1.19 -12.20
C ASP A 17 -21.64 1.73 -13.42
N GLU A 18 -20.61 1.02 -13.86
CA GLU A 18 -19.66 1.46 -14.90
C GLU A 18 -18.91 2.77 -14.57
N LEU A 19 -18.90 3.24 -13.32
CA LEU A 19 -18.13 4.42 -12.91
C LEU A 19 -16.65 4.07 -12.84
N ARG A 20 -15.85 4.70 -13.70
CA ARG A 20 -14.40 4.45 -13.82
C ARG A 20 -13.61 5.47 -13.04
N PHE A 21 -12.63 5.02 -12.27
CA PHE A 21 -11.62 5.88 -11.67
C PHE A 21 -10.55 6.23 -12.72
N CYS A 22 -10.49 7.50 -13.11
CA CYS A 22 -9.59 7.98 -14.16
C CYS A 22 -8.37 8.67 -13.52
N VAL A 23 -7.22 8.01 -13.48
CA VAL A 23 -5.96 8.69 -13.12
C VAL A 23 -5.33 9.22 -14.40
N PRO A 24 -5.36 10.54 -14.63
CA PRO A 24 -4.91 11.11 -15.90
C PRO A 24 -3.47 10.73 -16.22
N ARG A 25 -3.21 10.35 -17.48
CA ARG A 25 -1.87 10.05 -18.03
C ARG A 25 -1.20 8.80 -17.45
N GLU A 26 -1.90 8.04 -16.60
CA GLU A 26 -1.37 6.81 -16.01
C GLU A 26 -2.06 5.53 -16.54
N ASN A 27 -3.08 5.58 -17.42
CA ASN A 27 -3.76 4.35 -17.89
C ASN A 27 -4.62 4.41 -19.16
N ASN A 28 -4.43 3.39 -20.03
CA ASN A 28 -5.48 2.83 -20.90
C ASN A 28 -6.31 1.73 -20.19
N ALA A 29 -5.96 1.35 -18.95
CA ALA A 29 -6.70 0.36 -18.18
C ALA A 29 -7.81 1.03 -17.37
N PHE A 30 -9.07 0.72 -17.70
CA PHE A 30 -10.23 1.22 -16.97
C PHE A 30 -10.35 0.50 -15.62
N HIS A 31 -10.05 1.21 -14.53
CA HIS A 31 -10.33 0.73 -13.17
C HIS A 31 -11.72 1.21 -12.76
N TYR A 32 -12.55 0.30 -12.27
CA TYR A 32 -13.90 0.64 -11.84
C TYR A 32 -13.90 0.98 -10.35
N ILE A 33 -14.72 1.97 -10.00
CA ILE A 33 -15.14 2.18 -8.62
C ILE A 33 -16.24 1.17 -8.36
N THR A 34 -16.10 0.35 -7.33
CA THR A 34 -17.06 -0.69 -7.00
C THR A 34 -17.54 -0.53 -5.56
N PRO A 35 -18.80 -0.89 -5.25
CA PRO A 35 -19.29 -0.89 -3.89
C PRO A 35 -18.52 -1.90 -3.04
N PHE A 36 -18.23 -1.52 -1.80
CA PHE A 36 -17.49 -2.33 -0.86
C PHE A 36 -18.17 -2.34 0.50
N ARG A 37 -18.28 -3.54 1.08
CA ARG A 37 -18.75 -3.74 2.45
C ARG A 37 -17.67 -4.40 3.27
N TRP A 38 -17.49 -3.92 4.49
CA TRP A 38 -16.61 -4.55 5.48
C TRP A 38 -17.43 -5.18 6.60
N ASP A 39 -17.16 -6.45 6.89
CA ASP A 39 -17.85 -7.24 7.91
C ASP A 39 -16.99 -7.35 9.16
N VAL A 40 -17.24 -6.48 10.14
CA VAL A 40 -16.42 -6.40 11.36
C VAL A 40 -16.46 -7.69 12.18
N GLU A 41 -17.59 -8.40 12.19
CA GLU A 41 -17.71 -9.66 12.95
C GLU A 41 -16.81 -10.75 12.36
N ALA A 42 -16.74 -10.83 11.03
CA ALA A 42 -15.93 -11.83 10.34
C ALA A 42 -14.47 -11.41 10.15
N GLN A 43 -14.19 -10.11 10.05
CA GLN A 43 -12.91 -9.58 9.54
C GLN A 43 -12.17 -8.68 10.54
N GLY A 44 -12.80 -8.34 11.67
CA GLY A 44 -12.28 -7.36 12.65
C GLY A 44 -12.48 -5.92 12.19
N GLU A 45 -11.94 -4.95 12.93
CA GLU A 45 -12.02 -3.53 12.52
C GLU A 45 -11.30 -3.28 11.18
N PRO A 46 -11.81 -2.38 10.32
CA PRO A 46 -11.12 -2.03 9.09
C PRO A 46 -9.84 -1.25 9.43
N ASN A 47 -8.74 -1.74 8.91
CA ASN A 47 -7.40 -1.14 8.98
C ASN A 47 -6.59 -1.68 7.81
N ALA A 48 -5.44 -1.07 7.53
CA ALA A 48 -4.64 -1.44 6.36
C ALA A 48 -4.25 -2.93 6.36
N LEU A 49 -3.86 -3.48 7.52
CA LEU A 49 -3.42 -4.88 7.60
C LEU A 49 -4.58 -5.86 7.33
N ASN A 50 -5.76 -5.59 7.87
CA ASN A 50 -6.94 -6.43 7.65
C ASN A 50 -7.44 -6.32 6.22
N LEU A 51 -7.44 -5.13 5.63
CA LEU A 51 -7.79 -4.92 4.22
C LEU A 51 -6.87 -5.72 3.29
N LEU A 52 -5.57 -5.79 3.58
CA LEU A 52 -4.64 -6.60 2.80
C LEU A 52 -4.90 -8.11 2.94
N LYS A 53 -5.34 -8.55 4.12
CA LYS A 53 -5.67 -9.96 4.39
C LYS A 53 -7.02 -10.36 3.80
N PHE A 54 -7.85 -9.40 3.43
CA PHE A 54 -9.16 -9.65 2.88
C PHE A 54 -9.03 -10.41 1.56
N LYS A 55 -9.74 -11.53 1.48
CA LYS A 55 -9.94 -12.27 0.24
C LYS A 55 -11.23 -11.74 -0.36
N GLY A 56 -11.10 -10.90 -1.38
CA GLY A 56 -12.23 -10.35 -2.14
C GLY A 56 -13.25 -11.43 -2.51
N SER A 57 -14.54 -11.07 -2.50
CA SER A 57 -15.63 -11.95 -2.92
C SER A 57 -15.91 -11.91 -4.43
N ASP A 58 -15.36 -10.92 -5.15
CA ASP A 58 -15.75 -10.64 -6.52
C ASP A 58 -14.77 -11.17 -7.59
N GLN A 59 -15.33 -11.53 -8.75
CA GLN A 59 -14.68 -12.28 -9.82
C GLN A 59 -13.52 -11.53 -10.50
N PHE A 60 -13.49 -10.20 -10.39
CA PHE A 60 -12.46 -9.34 -10.95
C PHE A 60 -11.22 -9.18 -10.06
N MET A 61 -11.38 -9.54 -8.77
CA MET A 61 -10.45 -9.23 -7.68
C MET A 61 -10.13 -10.54 -6.93
N LYS A 62 -9.79 -11.62 -7.66
CA LYS A 62 -9.41 -12.93 -7.06
C LYS A 62 -8.05 -12.85 -6.35
N PHE A 63 -8.03 -12.20 -5.19
CA PHE A 63 -6.89 -12.00 -4.33
C PHE A 63 -6.63 -13.16 -3.39
N GLU A 64 -6.58 -14.39 -3.89
CA GLU A 64 -6.48 -15.55 -2.99
C GLU A 64 -5.22 -15.53 -2.11
N ARG A 65 -4.23 -14.66 -2.40
CA ARG A 65 -2.86 -14.73 -1.88
C ARG A 65 -2.11 -13.41 -1.69
N LEU A 66 -2.78 -12.25 -1.53
CA LEU A 66 -2.07 -10.97 -1.32
C LEU A 66 -1.18 -10.99 -0.07
N VAL A 67 -1.61 -11.67 1.00
CA VAL A 67 -0.86 -11.80 2.25
C VAL A 67 -0.70 -13.27 2.59
N GLN A 68 0.53 -13.67 2.91
CA GLN A 68 0.85 -15.02 3.33
C GLN A 68 1.76 -15.00 4.56
N PRO A 69 1.48 -15.81 5.58
CA PRO A 69 2.44 -16.00 6.66
C PRO A 69 3.72 -16.64 6.12
N THR A 70 4.85 -16.25 6.70
CA THR A 70 6.17 -16.79 6.36
C THR A 70 7.08 -16.77 7.61
N ASP A 71 8.32 -17.20 7.46
CA ASP A 71 9.32 -17.15 8.53
C ASP A 71 10.13 -15.86 8.49
N ALA A 72 10.63 -15.43 9.65
CA ALA A 72 11.40 -14.21 9.76
C ALA A 72 12.72 -14.27 8.97
N GLU A 73 13.31 -15.46 8.91
CA GLU A 73 14.47 -15.77 8.09
C GLU A 73 14.24 -15.49 6.60
N VAL A 74 13.05 -15.79 6.09
CA VAL A 74 12.71 -15.57 4.68
C VAL A 74 12.64 -14.07 4.39
N ALA A 75 12.04 -13.29 5.30
CA ALA A 75 12.03 -11.82 5.19
C ALA A 75 13.44 -11.22 5.18
N ILE A 76 14.28 -11.63 6.15
CA ILE A 76 15.67 -11.15 6.25
C ILE A 76 16.47 -11.54 5.00
N ALA A 77 16.34 -12.79 4.55
CA ALA A 77 17.01 -13.27 3.34
C ALA A 77 16.55 -12.51 2.09
N ASN A 78 15.27 -12.17 1.99
CA ASN A 78 14.74 -11.37 0.89
C ASN A 78 15.34 -9.95 0.90
N TRP A 79 15.33 -9.24 2.03
CA TRP A 79 15.94 -7.90 2.13
C TRP A 79 17.41 -7.93 1.74
N GLN A 80 18.19 -8.89 2.24
CA GLN A 80 19.59 -9.08 1.82
C GLN A 80 19.73 -9.37 0.32
N ALA A 81 18.80 -10.13 -0.27
CA ALA A 81 18.80 -10.41 -1.70
C ALA A 81 18.55 -9.16 -2.54
N ILE A 82 17.61 -8.30 -2.12
CA ILE A 82 17.35 -6.99 -2.74
C ILE A 82 18.63 -6.15 -2.74
N GLU A 83 19.32 -6.06 -1.61
CA GLU A 83 20.55 -5.28 -1.48
C GLU A 83 21.70 -5.82 -2.34
N ARG A 84 21.84 -7.14 -2.45
CA ARG A 84 22.88 -7.77 -3.29
C ARG A 84 22.60 -7.57 -4.78
N ARG A 85 21.34 -7.68 -5.18
CA ARG A 85 20.91 -7.52 -6.57
C ARG A 85 20.79 -6.05 -6.99
N GLY A 86 20.58 -5.14 -6.04
CA GLY A 86 20.28 -3.73 -6.33
C GLY A 86 18.87 -3.47 -6.87
N THR A 87 17.99 -4.48 -6.82
CA THR A 87 16.62 -4.45 -7.36
C THR A 87 15.68 -5.33 -6.53
N PRO A 88 14.40 -4.97 -6.38
CA PRO A 88 13.47 -5.74 -5.56
C PRO A 88 12.95 -7.04 -6.21
N ILE A 89 13.19 -7.25 -7.51
CA ILE A 89 12.72 -8.44 -8.25
C ILE A 89 13.86 -9.39 -8.60
N GLU A 90 13.56 -10.70 -8.72
CA GLU A 90 14.59 -11.74 -8.88
C GLU A 90 15.08 -11.95 -10.32
N ASP A 91 14.16 -11.94 -11.30
CA ASP A 91 14.43 -12.37 -12.69
C ASP A 91 13.84 -11.37 -13.68
N ASN A 92 14.53 -10.25 -13.93
CA ASN A 92 14.21 -9.44 -15.09
C ASN A 92 15.42 -9.34 -16.01
N ASP A 93 15.32 -9.99 -17.17
CA ASP A 93 16.32 -9.92 -18.24
C ASP A 93 16.62 -8.44 -18.61
N TYR A 94 15.64 -7.53 -18.50
CA TYR A 94 15.87 -6.08 -18.67
C TYR A 94 16.71 -5.46 -17.57
N ALA A 95 16.59 -5.95 -16.32
CA ALA A 95 17.43 -5.44 -15.24
C ALA A 95 18.91 -5.74 -15.55
N LEU A 96 19.22 -6.93 -16.06
CA LEU A 96 20.58 -7.31 -16.46
C LEU A 96 21.12 -6.38 -17.55
N GLU A 97 20.34 -6.05 -18.59
CA GLU A 97 20.76 -5.10 -19.64
C GLU A 97 21.01 -3.68 -19.10
N VAL A 98 20.11 -3.16 -18.25
CA VAL A 98 20.31 -1.85 -17.61
C VAL A 98 21.50 -1.87 -16.64
N PHE A 99 21.72 -2.97 -15.92
CA PHE A 99 22.89 -3.14 -15.06
C PHE A 99 24.19 -3.22 -15.86
N GLU A 100 24.17 -3.80 -17.07
CA GLU A 100 25.33 -3.81 -17.96
C GLU A 100 25.68 -2.42 -18.50
N GLU A 101 24.70 -1.54 -18.73
CA GLU A 101 24.95 -0.14 -19.09
C GLU A 101 25.30 0.75 -17.87
N VAL A 102 24.73 0.45 -16.70
CA VAL A 102 24.94 1.19 -15.44
C VAL A 102 26.08 0.57 -14.61
N ASN A 103 26.85 -0.36 -15.20
CA ASN A 103 28.01 -1.07 -14.63
C ASN A 103 29.23 -0.19 -14.31
N GLN A 104 28.99 1.07 -13.94
CA GLN A 104 29.90 1.90 -13.15
C GLN A 104 29.54 1.76 -11.66
N GLN A 105 29.78 0.57 -11.09
CA GLN A 105 30.22 0.30 -9.70
C GLN A 105 29.45 0.86 -8.47
N GLU A 106 28.45 1.73 -8.58
CA GLU A 106 27.89 2.45 -7.40
C GLU A 106 26.82 1.66 -6.62
N GLY A 107 26.23 0.61 -7.19
CA GLY A 107 25.08 -0.11 -6.58
C GLY A 107 25.36 -1.48 -5.97
N ILE A 108 26.47 -2.14 -6.33
CA ILE A 108 26.75 -3.51 -5.87
C ILE A 108 27.66 -3.45 -4.65
N LEU A 109 27.15 -3.93 -3.52
CA LEU A 109 27.92 -4.03 -2.28
C LEU A 109 29.17 -4.91 -2.50
N ASN A 110 30.34 -4.41 -2.13
CA ASN A 110 31.54 -5.25 -2.09
C ASN A 110 31.40 -6.37 -1.03
N GLN A 111 32.23 -7.42 -1.13
CA GLN A 111 32.13 -8.60 -0.25
C GLN A 111 32.26 -8.26 1.24
N GLU A 112 33.09 -7.28 1.60
CA GLU A 112 33.27 -6.85 2.99
C GLU A 112 31.99 -6.19 3.53
N THR A 113 31.39 -5.28 2.76
CA THR A 113 30.12 -4.62 3.11
C THR A 113 28.97 -5.63 3.18
N GLN A 114 28.91 -6.59 2.25
CA GLN A 114 27.92 -7.67 2.31
C GLN A 114 28.07 -8.50 3.60
N ALA A 115 29.29 -8.86 3.99
CA ALA A 115 29.53 -9.61 5.22
C ALA A 115 29.15 -8.83 6.48
N LYS A 116 29.47 -7.52 6.54
CA LYS A 116 29.08 -6.64 7.66
C LYS A 116 27.56 -6.53 7.78
N ARG A 117 26.87 -6.24 6.67
CA ARG A 117 25.40 -6.17 6.66
C ARG A 117 24.78 -7.52 7.01
N ALA A 118 25.34 -8.63 6.55
CA ALA A 118 24.86 -9.96 6.92
C ALA A 118 24.97 -10.23 8.42
N ALA A 119 26.05 -9.80 9.07
CA ALA A 119 26.19 -9.88 10.52
C ALA A 119 25.15 -9.00 11.25
N ALA A 120 24.89 -7.78 10.77
CA ALA A 120 23.86 -6.90 11.33
C ALA A 120 22.46 -7.51 11.21
N TYR A 121 22.10 -8.06 10.05
CA TYR A 121 20.85 -8.79 9.85
C TYR A 121 20.71 -10.02 10.77
N GLN A 122 21.81 -10.75 11.00
CA GLN A 122 21.81 -11.87 11.94
C GLN A 122 21.59 -11.43 13.39
N SER A 123 22.24 -10.34 13.81
CA SER A 123 22.03 -9.71 15.12
C SER A 123 20.59 -9.24 15.28
N LEU A 124 20.00 -8.64 14.22
CA LEU A 124 18.61 -8.22 14.20
C LEU A 124 17.68 -9.42 14.39
N LEU A 125 17.85 -10.48 13.61
CA LEU A 125 17.03 -11.70 13.72
C LEU A 125 17.13 -12.33 15.12
N GLN A 126 18.34 -12.40 15.69
CA GLN A 126 18.54 -12.91 17.05
C GLN A 126 17.80 -12.06 18.08
N LEU A 127 17.93 -10.73 18.00
CA LEU A 127 17.24 -9.79 18.88
C LEU A 127 15.73 -9.96 18.81
N LEU A 128 15.15 -9.99 17.60
CA LEU A 128 13.71 -10.14 17.39
C LEU A 128 13.20 -11.45 17.99
N LYS A 129 13.94 -12.55 17.82
CA LYS A 129 13.55 -13.87 18.36
C LYS A 129 13.68 -13.99 19.87
N SER A 130 14.63 -13.27 20.49
CA SER A 130 14.83 -13.34 21.94
C SER A 130 13.92 -12.40 22.72
N GLU A 131 13.59 -11.25 22.16
CA GLU A 131 12.89 -10.17 22.88
C GLU A 131 11.40 -10.07 22.53
N LEU A 132 10.98 -10.52 21.33
CA LEU A 132 9.58 -10.42 20.90
C LEU A 132 8.81 -11.71 21.14
N GLN A 133 7.62 -11.54 21.68
CA GLN A 133 6.56 -12.55 21.77
C GLN A 133 5.71 -12.50 20.49
N GLU A 134 5.03 -13.59 20.16
CA GLU A 134 4.10 -13.65 19.03
C GLU A 134 4.69 -13.11 17.70
N LEU A 135 5.96 -13.42 17.42
CA LEU A 135 6.61 -13.00 16.19
C LEU A 135 5.86 -13.57 14.98
N GLN A 136 5.32 -12.68 14.16
CA GLN A 136 4.57 -12.94 12.94
C GLN A 136 5.32 -12.31 11.76
N THR A 137 5.48 -13.06 10.68
CA THR A 137 6.03 -12.52 9.44
C THR A 137 5.01 -12.68 8.34
N TYR A 138 4.83 -11.63 7.56
CA TYR A 138 3.93 -11.62 6.41
C TYR A 138 4.72 -11.30 5.16
N ARG A 139 4.48 -12.11 4.13
CA ARG A 139 4.84 -11.83 2.75
C ARG A 139 3.63 -11.23 2.06
N PHE A 140 3.83 -10.09 1.41
CA PHE A 140 2.85 -9.45 0.55
C PHE A 140 3.31 -9.56 -0.89
N SER A 141 2.44 -10.03 -1.77
CA SER A 141 2.76 -10.20 -3.19
C SER A 141 1.52 -10.04 -4.05
N ARG A 142 1.66 -9.36 -5.19
CA ARG A 142 0.66 -9.40 -6.26
C ARG A 142 0.79 -10.75 -6.98
N SER A 143 -0.24 -11.58 -6.92
CA SER A 143 -0.28 -12.87 -7.66
C SER A 143 -1.53 -12.88 -8.52
N LEU A 144 -1.39 -12.42 -9.76
CA LEU A 144 -2.40 -12.55 -10.80
C LEU A 144 -1.70 -12.98 -12.10
N ASN A 145 -1.38 -14.27 -12.18
CA ASN A 145 -1.20 -15.06 -13.42
C ASN A 145 -0.18 -14.61 -14.50
N PHE A 146 0.64 -13.60 -14.29
CA PHE A 146 1.73 -13.24 -15.21
C PHE A 146 3.03 -12.96 -14.42
N SER A 147 4.14 -12.83 -15.14
CA SER A 147 5.57 -12.66 -14.78
C SER A 147 5.96 -11.77 -13.58
N HIS A 148 5.01 -11.22 -12.83
CA HIS A 148 5.17 -10.28 -11.72
C HIS A 148 5.08 -10.91 -10.32
N GLU A 149 5.11 -12.25 -10.18
CA GLU A 149 5.29 -12.93 -8.86
C GLU A 149 6.61 -12.54 -8.15
N GLN A 150 7.45 -11.77 -8.85
CA GLN A 150 8.79 -11.42 -8.46
C GLN A 150 8.86 -10.29 -7.43
N TYR A 151 7.85 -9.41 -7.35
CA TYR A 151 7.84 -8.33 -6.36
C TYR A 151 7.15 -8.76 -5.07
N GLN A 152 7.92 -8.84 -3.99
CA GLN A 152 7.48 -9.32 -2.69
C GLN A 152 7.91 -8.34 -1.60
N ILE A 153 6.98 -7.92 -0.79
CA ILE A 153 7.23 -7.09 0.39
C ILE A 153 7.14 -8.00 1.62
N TYR A 154 8.04 -7.80 2.57
CA TYR A 154 8.04 -8.55 3.82
C TYR A 154 7.88 -7.61 5.00
N VAL A 155 7.08 -8.04 5.98
CA VAL A 155 6.87 -7.32 7.23
C VAL A 155 6.98 -8.29 8.41
N LEU A 156 7.73 -7.88 9.43
CA LEU A 156 7.87 -8.56 10.71
C LEU A 156 7.09 -7.79 11.77
N LEU A 157 6.25 -8.48 12.54
CA LEU A 157 5.48 -7.95 13.65
C LEU A 157 5.75 -8.80 14.87
N GLY A 158 6.02 -8.19 16.02
CA GLY A 158 6.16 -8.92 17.27
C GLY A 158 5.73 -8.08 18.46
N LYS A 159 5.20 -8.75 19.47
CA LYS A 159 4.66 -8.13 20.68
C LYS A 159 5.74 -8.11 21.77
N THR A 160 5.87 -7.02 22.51
CA THR A 160 6.82 -6.91 23.61
C THR A 160 6.19 -7.33 24.94
N GLN A 161 7.00 -7.42 26.00
CA GLN A 161 6.50 -7.68 27.36
C GLN A 161 5.59 -6.56 27.88
N ASP A 162 5.72 -5.35 27.35
CA ASP A 162 4.85 -4.21 27.69
C ASP A 162 3.50 -4.27 26.94
N ASN A 163 3.25 -5.32 26.14
CA ASN A 163 2.09 -5.50 25.27
C ASN A 163 2.01 -4.55 24.07
N ASP A 164 3.02 -3.72 23.83
CA ASP A 164 3.14 -2.99 22.57
C ASP A 164 3.56 -3.93 21.44
N TRP A 165 3.32 -3.51 20.21
CA TRP A 165 3.76 -4.17 18.98
C TRP A 165 4.89 -3.40 18.34
N ILE A 166 5.89 -4.12 17.86
CA ILE A 166 6.97 -3.62 17.03
C ILE A 166 6.77 -4.17 15.61
N CYS A 167 6.88 -3.30 14.63
CA CYS A 167 6.82 -3.63 13.21
C CYS A 167 8.14 -3.24 12.52
N LEU A 168 8.70 -4.17 11.75
CA LEU A 168 9.79 -3.91 10.79
C LEU A 168 9.31 -4.18 9.37
N ALA A 169 9.52 -3.20 8.49
CA ALA A 169 9.25 -3.30 7.07
C ALA A 169 10.36 -2.62 6.28
N SER A 170 10.58 -3.02 5.03
CA SER A 170 11.40 -2.23 4.12
C SER A 170 10.59 -1.09 3.52
N THR A 171 11.27 -0.02 3.11
CA THR A 171 10.71 0.93 2.14
C THR A 171 10.33 0.21 0.85
N VAL A 172 9.35 0.79 0.16
CA VAL A 172 8.83 0.24 -1.10
C VAL A 172 8.95 1.31 -2.19
N PRO A 173 9.33 0.95 -3.43
CA PRO A 173 9.14 1.86 -4.56
C PRO A 173 7.65 2.20 -4.70
N LYS A 174 7.35 3.44 -5.05
CA LYS A 174 5.99 3.95 -5.32
C LYS A 174 6.00 4.67 -6.65
N GLN A 175 5.38 4.09 -7.66
CA GLN A 175 5.25 4.71 -8.98
C GLN A 175 3.98 5.53 -9.08
N THR A 176 2.89 4.93 -8.63
CA THR A 176 1.58 5.56 -8.59
C THR A 176 1.61 6.76 -7.64
N LYS A 177 0.85 7.80 -7.97
CA LYS A 177 0.56 8.90 -7.05
C LYS A 177 -0.84 9.42 -7.28
N ILE A 178 -1.71 9.22 -6.28
CA ILE A 178 -3.03 9.85 -6.30
C ILE A 178 -2.89 11.29 -5.83
N LYS A 179 -3.22 12.24 -6.69
CA LYS A 179 -3.21 13.67 -6.37
C LYS A 179 -4.43 14.04 -5.54
N ASP A 180 -4.32 15.13 -4.78
CA ASP A 180 -5.45 15.67 -4.00
C ASP A 180 -6.60 16.16 -4.91
N GLN A 181 -6.31 16.46 -6.17
CA GLN A 181 -7.29 16.79 -7.20
C GLN A 181 -8.07 15.58 -7.73
N GLU A 182 -7.57 14.34 -7.53
CA GLU A 182 -8.28 13.11 -7.93
C GLU A 182 -9.09 12.56 -6.76
N ILE A 183 -8.44 12.37 -5.61
CA ILE A 183 -9.08 11.97 -4.35
C ILE A 183 -8.61 12.93 -3.27
N SER A 184 -9.46 13.92 -2.98
CA SER A 184 -9.18 14.91 -1.95
C SER A 184 -9.25 14.27 -0.58
N ARG A 185 -8.19 14.47 0.20
CA ARG A 185 -8.07 13.94 1.54
C ARG A 185 -7.36 14.92 2.47
N SER A 186 -7.64 14.81 3.76
CA SER A 186 -6.78 15.40 4.78
C SER A 186 -6.07 14.30 5.53
N PHE A 187 -4.75 14.36 5.50
CA PHE A 187 -3.91 13.62 6.42
C PHE A 187 -4.07 14.27 7.79
N GLU A 188 -4.62 13.53 8.74
CA GLU A 188 -4.40 13.91 10.13
C GLU A 188 -2.88 13.82 10.34
N ARG A 189 -2.24 14.98 10.53
CA ARG A 189 -0.84 15.02 10.92
C ARG A 189 -0.75 14.25 12.22
N GLU A 190 -0.20 13.06 12.13
CA GLU A 190 -0.02 12.10 13.21
C GLU A 190 -1.36 11.52 13.67
N PHE A 191 -1.68 10.28 13.27
CA PHE A 191 -2.38 9.36 14.17
C PHE A 191 -1.72 9.53 15.53
N SER A 192 -2.41 10.23 16.44
CA SER A 192 -1.82 10.91 17.59
C SER A 192 -0.73 10.02 18.15
N VAL A 193 0.52 10.50 18.15
CA VAL A 193 1.72 9.74 18.52
C VAL A 193 1.37 8.93 19.75
N SER A 194 0.96 7.69 19.52
CA SER A 194 0.54 6.80 20.58
C SER A 194 1.88 6.42 21.15
N GLN A 195 2.32 7.24 22.10
CA GLN A 195 3.65 7.12 22.66
C GLN A 195 3.69 5.72 23.24
N VAL A 196 4.63 4.95 22.72
CA VAL A 196 5.05 3.72 23.34
C VAL A 196 5.32 4.05 24.80
N SER A 197 4.54 3.46 25.69
CA SER A 197 4.59 3.79 27.11
C SER A 197 5.55 2.86 27.87
N GLY A 198 5.87 1.72 27.26
CA GLY A 198 6.72 0.69 27.80
C GLY A 198 8.21 1.02 27.76
N ALA A 199 8.87 0.98 28.92
CA ALA A 199 10.33 1.15 29.02
C ALA A 199 11.08 0.00 28.33
N HIS A 200 10.52 -1.22 28.33
CA HIS A 200 11.12 -2.36 27.68
C HIS A 200 10.93 -2.30 26.16
N THR A 201 9.75 -1.94 25.66
CA THR A 201 9.55 -1.65 24.22
C THR A 201 10.52 -0.60 23.73
N SER A 202 10.67 0.51 24.47
CA SER A 202 11.60 1.58 24.10
C SER A 202 13.04 1.09 24.01
N ALA A 203 13.49 0.27 24.97
CA ALA A 203 14.83 -0.31 24.96
C ALA A 203 15.06 -1.25 23.75
N ILE A 204 14.05 -2.05 23.38
CA ILE A 204 14.12 -2.91 22.19
C ILE A 204 14.20 -2.06 20.92
N VAL A 205 13.35 -1.03 20.79
CA VAL A 205 13.37 -0.12 19.62
C VAL A 205 14.74 0.53 19.47
N SER A 206 15.33 1.04 20.56
CA SER A 206 16.67 1.64 20.52
C SER A 206 17.75 0.65 20.05
N ARG A 207 17.72 -0.60 20.54
CA ARG A 207 18.65 -1.65 20.08
C ARG A 207 18.44 -2.02 18.61
N ILE A 208 17.18 -2.03 18.13
CA ILE A 208 16.88 -2.22 16.71
C ILE A 208 17.46 -1.06 15.90
N GLU A 209 17.21 0.18 16.30
CA GLU A 209 17.71 1.38 15.61
C GLU A 209 19.25 1.42 15.56
N GLU A 210 19.94 1.00 16.62
CA GLU A 210 21.39 0.82 16.65
C GLU A 210 21.86 -0.17 15.57
N ILE A 211 21.21 -1.33 15.45
CA ILE A 211 21.53 -2.32 14.40
C ILE A 211 21.19 -1.76 13.01
N LEU A 212 20.07 -1.05 12.85
CA LEU A 212 19.68 -0.44 11.58
C LEU A 212 20.63 0.67 11.16
N ALA A 213 21.32 1.35 12.09
CA ALA A 213 22.37 2.31 11.76
C ALA A 213 23.59 1.67 11.09
N GLU A 214 23.82 0.36 11.31
CA GLU A 214 24.83 -0.43 10.59
C GLU A 214 24.36 -0.85 9.19
N LEU A 215 23.07 -0.65 8.88
CA LEU A 215 22.41 -0.93 7.62
C LEU A 215 21.99 0.38 6.93
N PRO A 216 22.93 1.28 6.54
CA PRO A 216 22.57 2.54 5.91
C PRO A 216 21.72 2.31 4.65
N PRO A 217 20.84 3.26 4.30
CA PRO A 217 20.00 3.17 3.10
C PRO A 217 20.83 2.92 1.85
N LEU A 218 20.30 2.08 0.95
CA LEU A 218 20.90 1.79 -0.34
C LEU A 218 19.99 2.25 -1.46
N LYS A 219 20.59 2.80 -2.51
CA LYS A 219 19.85 3.17 -3.71
C LYS A 219 19.64 1.91 -4.55
N THR A 220 18.38 1.51 -4.72
CA THR A 220 17.98 0.34 -5.51
C THR A 220 17.13 0.79 -6.68
N TYR A 221 17.22 0.07 -7.79
CA TYR A 221 16.44 0.35 -8.99
C TYR A 221 15.05 -0.27 -8.85
N GLY A 222 14.01 0.49 -9.17
CA GLY A 222 12.75 -0.12 -9.61
C GLY A 222 12.99 -0.62 -11.04
N VAL A 223 12.45 -1.77 -11.42
CA VAL A 223 12.63 -2.29 -12.78
C VAL A 223 11.45 -1.90 -13.66
N TYR A 224 11.72 -1.19 -14.75
CA TYR A 224 10.69 -0.74 -15.68
C TYR A 224 10.90 -1.45 -17.00
N ASP A 225 9.83 -2.00 -17.57
CA ASP A 225 9.85 -2.74 -18.86
C ASP A 225 10.29 -1.89 -20.07
N VAL A 226 10.61 -0.61 -19.85
CA VAL A 226 10.96 0.39 -20.86
C VAL A 226 12.21 1.22 -20.51
N GLY A 227 13.10 0.70 -19.65
CA GLY A 227 14.45 1.25 -19.45
C GLY A 227 14.55 2.53 -18.59
N TYR A 228 13.51 2.85 -17.81
CA TYR A 228 13.57 3.99 -16.90
C TYR A 228 14.45 3.72 -15.68
N LYS A 229 15.27 4.72 -15.33
CA LYS A 229 16.20 4.68 -14.20
C LYS A 229 15.58 5.26 -12.93
N TYR A 230 14.38 4.82 -12.54
CA TYR A 230 13.89 5.22 -11.23
C TYR A 230 14.57 4.40 -10.16
N THR A 231 14.92 5.10 -9.11
CA THR A 231 15.63 4.56 -7.97
C THR A 231 14.90 4.97 -6.71
N TYR A 232 14.92 4.10 -5.71
CA TYR A 232 14.39 4.40 -4.39
C TYR A 232 15.44 4.09 -3.33
N GLU A 233 15.27 4.68 -2.15
CA GLU A 233 16.10 4.34 -0.99
C GLU A 233 15.53 3.08 -0.34
N HIS A 234 16.18 1.93 -0.53
CA HIS A 234 15.93 0.73 0.24
C HIS A 234 16.52 0.87 1.65
N LYS A 235 15.66 0.83 2.66
CA LYS A 235 16.03 0.81 4.09
C LYS A 235 14.96 0.09 4.89
N LEU A 236 15.32 -0.40 6.06
CA LEU A 236 14.35 -0.90 7.02
C LEU A 236 13.80 0.25 7.88
N ILE A 237 12.52 0.17 8.16
CA ILE A 237 11.78 1.07 9.04
C ILE A 237 11.30 0.22 10.22
N CYS A 238 11.62 0.66 11.43
CA CYS A 238 11.09 0.11 12.67
C CYS A 238 10.13 1.11 13.30
N LYS A 239 8.93 0.67 13.66
CA LYS A 239 7.98 1.45 14.47
C LYS A 239 7.33 0.58 15.52
N ALA A 240 6.94 1.22 16.61
CA ALA A 240 6.22 0.58 17.70
C ALA A 240 4.88 1.29 17.95
N ALA A 241 3.88 0.52 18.38
CA ALA A 241 2.55 1.05 18.70
C ALA A 241 1.81 0.10 19.67
N PRO A 242 0.74 0.57 20.35
CA PRO A 242 -0.05 -0.27 21.26
C PRO A 242 -0.78 -1.43 20.59
N THR A 243 -1.04 -1.35 19.27
CA THR A 243 -1.72 -2.40 18.51
C THR A 243 -0.88 -2.83 17.31
N ARG A 244 -1.09 -4.08 16.87
CA ARG A 244 -0.40 -4.69 15.73
C ARG A 244 -0.65 -3.90 14.44
N GLU A 245 -1.90 -3.52 14.24
CA GLU A 245 -2.40 -2.83 13.06
C GLU A 245 -1.77 -1.43 12.97
N LEU A 246 -1.69 -0.70 14.09
CA LEU A 246 -1.08 0.63 14.10
C LEU A 246 0.44 0.57 13.95
N ALA A 247 1.10 -0.47 14.47
CA ALA A 247 2.53 -0.67 14.25
C ALA A 247 2.81 -0.94 12.76
N PHE A 248 1.96 -1.76 12.12
CA PHE A 248 1.99 -2.00 10.68
C PHE A 248 1.82 -0.71 9.89
N GLU A 249 0.75 0.06 10.12
CA GLU A 249 0.45 1.30 9.39
C GLU A 249 1.56 2.37 9.53
N LYS A 250 2.25 2.42 10.67
CA LYS A 250 3.35 3.36 10.88
C LYS A 250 4.65 2.95 10.19
N ALA A 251 4.94 1.65 10.09
CA ALA A 251 6.21 1.15 9.56
C ALA A 251 6.14 0.76 8.07
N ALA A 252 5.01 0.22 7.63
CA ALA A 252 4.83 -0.25 6.27
C ALA A 252 4.68 0.94 5.34
N ASP A 253 5.74 1.25 4.61
CA ASP A 253 5.77 2.34 3.64
C ASP A 253 4.73 2.17 2.50
N LEU A 254 4.09 1.02 2.37
CA LEU A 254 3.02 0.79 1.40
C LEU A 254 1.67 1.42 1.78
N VAL A 255 1.50 1.94 3.01
CA VAL A 255 0.20 2.41 3.51
C VAL A 255 0.11 3.93 3.52
N GLU A 256 -0.98 4.47 2.98
CA GLU A 256 -1.38 5.87 3.11
C GLU A 256 -2.84 5.93 3.58
N ILE A 257 -3.11 6.66 4.66
CA ILE A 257 -4.45 6.81 5.22
C ILE A 257 -4.78 8.30 5.37
N GLY A 258 -5.96 8.70 4.92
CA GLY A 258 -6.45 10.08 5.07
C GLY A 258 -7.96 10.14 5.25
N ARG A 259 -8.47 11.25 5.75
CA ARG A 259 -9.92 11.48 5.77
C ARG A 259 -10.40 11.90 4.41
N PHE A 260 -11.39 11.21 3.88
CA PHE A 260 -11.98 11.51 2.58
C PHE A 260 -12.71 12.85 2.60
N LYS A 261 -12.54 13.63 1.52
CA LYS A 261 -13.28 14.88 1.28
C LYS A 261 -14.11 14.85 0.01
N GLY A 262 -13.67 14.10 -1.00
CA GLY A 262 -14.38 13.99 -2.28
C GLY A 262 -13.46 13.49 -3.40
N PHE A 263 -14.06 12.86 -4.40
CA PHE A 263 -13.46 12.66 -5.72
C PHE A 263 -13.54 13.95 -6.53
N TYR A 264 -12.49 14.27 -7.27
CA TYR A 264 -12.43 15.41 -8.20
C TYR A 264 -13.11 16.67 -7.66
N PRO A 265 -12.58 17.26 -6.57
CA PRO A 265 -13.18 18.46 -5.97
C PRO A 265 -13.10 19.69 -6.88
N ASP A 266 -12.25 19.65 -7.92
CA ASP A 266 -12.00 20.72 -8.87
C ASP A 266 -12.49 20.28 -10.25
N GLU A 267 -13.55 20.94 -10.73
CA GLU A 267 -14.17 20.65 -12.02
C GLU A 267 -13.24 20.98 -13.18
N ASP A 268 -12.49 22.07 -13.08
CA ASP A 268 -11.58 22.50 -14.15
C ASP A 268 -10.46 21.47 -14.31
N TYR A 269 -9.90 20.98 -13.19
CA TYR A 269 -8.93 19.89 -13.23
C TYR A 269 -9.51 18.62 -13.88
N PHE A 270 -10.72 18.23 -13.51
CA PHE A 270 -11.37 17.05 -14.07
C PHE A 270 -11.55 17.20 -15.59
N ARG A 271 -12.07 18.34 -16.04
CA ARG A 271 -12.27 18.63 -17.46
C ARG A 271 -10.97 18.67 -18.23
N GLU A 272 -9.92 19.27 -17.67
CA GLU A 272 -8.63 19.34 -18.36
C GLU A 272 -7.99 17.96 -18.44
N GLU A 273 -7.80 17.28 -17.31
CA GLU A 273 -6.95 16.10 -17.23
C GLU A 273 -7.67 14.80 -17.60
N VAL A 274 -8.98 14.67 -17.31
CA VAL A 274 -9.74 13.47 -17.72
C VAL A 274 -10.11 13.52 -19.20
N HIS A 275 -10.35 14.70 -19.78
CA HIS A 275 -10.68 14.83 -21.21
C HIS A 275 -9.56 14.32 -22.14
N TYR A 276 -8.29 14.51 -21.77
CA TYR A 276 -7.15 14.04 -22.58
C TYR A 276 -7.11 12.52 -22.78
N ASP A 277 -7.72 11.72 -21.90
CA ASP A 277 -7.77 10.25 -22.07
C ASP A 277 -8.94 9.78 -22.96
N TYR A 278 -9.92 10.64 -23.25
CA TYR A 278 -11.12 10.32 -24.02
C TYR A 278 -11.09 10.95 -25.43
N GLU A 279 -9.95 10.91 -26.12
CA GLU A 279 -9.67 11.57 -27.42
C GLU A 279 -10.55 11.16 -28.64
N TYR A 280 -11.71 10.52 -28.45
CA TYR A 280 -12.65 10.23 -29.54
C TYR A 280 -13.92 11.12 -29.49
N GLU A 281 -13.78 12.28 -30.13
CA GLU A 281 -14.70 13.22 -30.82
C GLU A 281 -16.22 13.35 -30.51
N GLU A 282 -16.88 12.59 -29.63
CA GLU A 282 -18.35 12.71 -29.42
C GLU A 282 -18.81 12.96 -27.97
N ARG A 283 -17.93 13.34 -27.04
CA ARG A 283 -18.15 13.11 -25.59
C ARG A 283 -18.16 14.31 -24.63
N GLU A 284 -18.25 15.56 -25.08
CA GLU A 284 -18.39 16.68 -24.11
C GLU A 284 -19.65 16.52 -23.23
N MET A 285 -20.75 16.00 -23.79
CA MET A 285 -21.97 15.69 -23.03
C MET A 285 -21.76 14.54 -22.03
N GLU A 286 -20.84 13.61 -22.31
CA GLU A 286 -20.51 12.52 -21.39
C GLU A 286 -19.65 13.02 -20.22
N LEU A 287 -18.79 14.03 -20.40
CA LEU A 287 -17.93 14.55 -19.32
C LEU A 287 -18.74 15.24 -18.22
N ASP A 288 -19.74 16.05 -18.59
CA ASP A 288 -20.64 16.69 -17.62
C ASP A 288 -21.43 15.65 -16.82
N GLU A 289 -21.94 14.64 -17.52
CA GLU A 289 -22.65 13.52 -16.89
C GLU A 289 -21.71 12.74 -15.96
N PHE A 290 -20.48 12.45 -16.40
CA PHE A 290 -19.50 11.72 -15.61
C PHE A 290 -19.07 12.49 -14.36
N TYR A 291 -18.84 13.80 -14.48
CA TYR A 291 -18.56 14.66 -13.34
C TYR A 291 -19.75 14.71 -12.37
N LEU A 292 -20.98 14.83 -12.89
CA LEU A 292 -22.20 14.81 -12.07
C LEU A 292 -22.34 13.48 -11.31
N ARG A 293 -21.97 12.35 -11.91
CA ARG A 293 -21.96 11.05 -11.23
C ARG A 293 -20.98 11.04 -10.05
N TYR A 294 -19.79 11.63 -10.20
CA TYR A 294 -18.86 11.82 -9.08
C TYR A 294 -19.43 12.71 -7.97
N GLN A 295 -20.10 13.81 -8.32
CA GLN A 295 -20.77 14.67 -7.34
C GLN A 295 -21.87 13.93 -6.58
N ASN A 296 -22.68 13.13 -7.29
CA ASN A 296 -23.71 12.29 -6.67
C ASN A 296 -23.10 11.25 -5.71
N LEU A 297 -22.00 10.60 -6.11
CA LEU A 297 -21.28 9.66 -5.26
C LEU A 297 -20.70 10.37 -4.02
N ASN A 298 -20.04 11.51 -4.18
CA ASN A 298 -19.50 12.32 -3.08
C ASN A 298 -20.60 12.70 -2.08
N GLN A 299 -21.72 13.19 -2.59
CA GLN A 299 -22.88 13.56 -1.78
C GLN A 299 -23.42 12.34 -1.02
N PHE A 300 -23.59 11.20 -1.70
CA PHE A 300 -24.07 9.97 -1.08
C PHE A 300 -23.16 9.52 0.06
N LEU A 301 -21.85 9.42 -0.17
CA LEU A 301 -20.89 8.99 0.84
C LEU A 301 -20.91 9.93 2.05
N THR A 302 -20.84 11.24 1.82
CA THR A 302 -20.75 12.24 2.90
C THR A 302 -22.05 12.44 3.69
N GLN A 303 -23.22 12.15 3.09
CA GLN A 303 -24.51 12.25 3.78
C GLN A 303 -24.86 11.00 4.58
N ASN A 304 -24.43 9.82 4.13
CA ASN A 304 -24.86 8.54 4.72
C ASN A 304 -23.78 7.89 5.61
N LEU A 305 -22.52 8.28 5.46
CA LEU A 305 -21.41 7.70 6.19
C LEU A 305 -20.73 8.74 7.08
N THR A 306 -20.20 8.27 8.20
CA THR A 306 -19.39 9.06 9.12
C THR A 306 -17.97 8.49 9.18
N ASN A 307 -17.00 9.29 9.63
CA ASN A 307 -15.59 8.88 9.75
C ASN A 307 -15.01 8.25 8.47
N ILE A 308 -15.30 8.86 7.31
CA ILE A 308 -14.88 8.31 6.02
C ILE A 308 -13.36 8.40 5.88
N LEU A 309 -12.71 7.25 5.75
CA LEU A 309 -11.26 7.10 5.58
C LEU A 309 -10.95 6.57 4.18
N VAL A 310 -9.91 7.13 3.59
CA VAL A 310 -9.24 6.60 2.39
C VAL A 310 -8.06 5.77 2.86
N TYR A 311 -8.03 4.49 2.49
CA TYR A 311 -6.88 3.61 2.60
C TYR A 311 -6.31 3.41 1.21
N ARG A 312 -5.06 3.82 1.00
CA ARG A 312 -4.31 3.54 -0.22
C ARG A 312 -3.17 2.59 0.14
N LEU A 313 -3.14 1.44 -0.53
CA LEU A 313 -2.20 0.35 -0.28
C LEU A 313 -1.39 0.13 -1.57
N SER A 314 -0.14 0.58 -1.55
CA SER A 314 0.70 0.69 -2.74
C SER A 314 1.70 -0.48 -2.87
N PHE A 315 1.56 -1.20 -3.96
CA PHE A 315 2.38 -2.33 -4.40
C PHE A 315 3.15 -1.96 -5.64
N TRP A 316 4.10 -1.03 -5.48
CA TRP A 316 5.01 -0.58 -6.53
C TRP A 316 4.35 0.17 -7.68
N ASP A 317 3.76 -0.54 -8.64
CA ASP A 317 3.04 -0.03 -9.80
C ASP A 317 1.52 -0.18 -9.65
N TRP A 318 1.04 -0.73 -8.54
CA TRP A 318 -0.38 -0.96 -8.31
C TRP A 318 -0.82 -0.41 -6.97
N ASP A 319 -1.96 0.27 -6.91
CA ASP A 319 -2.61 0.68 -5.68
C ASP A 319 -3.95 -0.03 -5.51
N TYR A 320 -4.25 -0.42 -4.27
CA TYR A 320 -5.61 -0.68 -3.82
C TYR A 320 -6.09 0.53 -3.02
N ILE A 321 -7.28 1.02 -3.37
CA ILE A 321 -7.85 2.21 -2.77
C ILE A 321 -9.21 1.84 -2.20
N TYR A 322 -9.38 1.99 -0.89
CA TYR A 322 -10.64 1.80 -0.20
C TYR A 322 -11.08 3.12 0.40
N ILE A 323 -12.35 3.49 0.22
CA ILE A 323 -12.95 4.66 0.84
C ILE A 323 -14.11 4.18 1.69
N LEU A 324 -13.89 4.06 3.00
CA LEU A 324 -14.80 3.38 3.92
C LEU A 324 -15.26 4.34 5.02
N GLY A 325 -16.55 4.29 5.35
CA GLY A 325 -17.12 5.00 6.49
C GLY A 325 -18.14 4.16 7.23
N GLN A 326 -18.54 4.64 8.40
CA GLN A 326 -19.50 3.99 9.28
C GLN A 326 -20.91 4.48 8.98
N THR A 327 -21.84 3.54 8.77
CA THR A 327 -23.28 3.81 8.74
C THR A 327 -23.80 4.16 10.14
N GLN A 328 -25.01 4.70 10.23
CA GLN A 328 -25.66 4.96 11.53
C GLN A 328 -25.87 3.68 12.35
N ALA A 329 -25.99 2.53 11.68
CA ALA A 329 -26.13 1.22 12.30
C ALA A 329 -24.80 0.64 12.80
N GLY A 330 -23.66 1.28 12.50
CA GLY A 330 -22.32 0.83 12.87
C GLY A 330 -21.66 -0.12 11.86
N ASP A 331 -22.37 -0.50 10.79
CA ASP A 331 -21.79 -1.26 9.67
C ASP A 331 -20.81 -0.38 8.87
N TRP A 332 -19.78 -0.98 8.30
CA TRP A 332 -18.80 -0.29 7.44
C TRP A 332 -19.10 -0.52 5.96
N LEU A 333 -19.24 0.59 5.23
CA LEU A 333 -19.60 0.62 3.80
C LEU A 333 -18.73 1.66 3.10
N GLY A 334 -18.55 1.49 1.79
CA GLY A 334 -18.02 2.53 0.94
C GLY A 334 -17.67 1.98 -0.43
N VAL A 335 -16.58 2.47 -1.02
CA VAL A 335 -16.16 2.02 -2.35
C VAL A 335 -14.72 1.51 -2.33
N GLU A 336 -14.41 0.60 -3.23
CA GLU A 336 -13.05 0.22 -3.55
C GLU A 336 -12.75 0.48 -5.04
N THR A 337 -11.49 0.74 -5.33
CA THR A 337 -10.98 0.78 -6.69
C THR A 337 -9.50 0.40 -6.68
N THR A 338 -8.95 0.20 -7.86
CA THR A 338 -7.53 -0.04 -8.06
C THR A 338 -6.95 1.05 -8.95
N ASN A 339 -5.63 1.21 -8.89
CA ASN A 339 -4.91 1.98 -9.88
C ASN A 339 -3.68 1.20 -10.28
N GLU A 340 -3.55 0.89 -11.56
CA GLU A 340 -2.30 0.38 -12.13
C GLU A 340 -1.54 1.55 -12.73
N PHE A 341 -0.23 1.57 -12.63
CA PHE A 341 0.56 2.43 -13.48
C PHE A 341 0.82 1.67 -14.78
N VAL A 342 0.07 1.99 -15.84
CA VAL A 342 0.38 1.51 -17.20
C VAL A 342 0.95 2.68 -17.99
N PHE A 343 2.27 2.69 -18.13
CA PHE A 343 2.92 3.72 -18.93
C PHE A 343 2.52 3.59 -20.41
N ASN A 344 2.03 4.69 -21.00
CA ASN A 344 1.79 4.84 -22.43
C ASN A 344 2.57 6.08 -22.93
N PRO A 345 3.61 5.93 -23.77
CA PRO A 345 4.50 7.02 -24.20
C PRO A 345 3.84 8.12 -25.03
#